data_AF-A0A382FE87-F1
#
_entry.id   AF-A0A382FE87-F1
#
_cell.length_a   1.000
_cell.length_b   1.000
_cell.length_c   1.000
_cell.angle_alpha   90.00
_cell.angle_beta   90.00
_cell.angle_gamma   90.00
#
_symmetry.space_group_name_H-M   'P 1'
#
loop_
_entity.id
_entity.type
_entity.pdbx_description
1 polymer ?
#
loop_
_entity_poly.entity_id
_entity_poly.type
_entity_poly.pdbx_seq_one_letter_code
_entity_poly.pdbx_strand_id
1 'polypeptide(L)'
;MAHKEIEMGTLRRRNNKWHVQIRRKHYPSQTSTFNNKLAALRWIRNTEVKLEQNDVGLLRKDYPRLKSLIERYINTVSVKKRGYTAEKYHLKSLIRNKIARLPINLVTSQRLAEYRDERADKVEPSTLLRELNIIQHLFNIAIKEWGFAINNPCKMIAKPNGIKKRERRLSNEEYNFLVKGNYPQQTLRNIIELAIETAMRRGEILNIKPEHIKGQTLLIPITKNGDERTIPLTKRALYILENTQLPFPMSANAVRLAWDKLKKKGNITNLHFHDLRHEAISRFFEKGL
;
A
#
# COMPACT_ATOMS: atom_id res chain seq x y z
N MET A 1 -57.09 -17.40 -21.03
CA MET A 1 -56.38 -16.80 -19.88
C MET A 1 -55.68 -15.55 -20.37
N ALA A 2 -56.13 -14.37 -19.94
CA ALA A 2 -55.58 -13.09 -20.43
C ALA A 2 -54.20 -12.82 -19.82
N HIS A 3 -53.15 -12.96 -20.62
CA HIS A 3 -51.83 -12.43 -20.31
C HIS A 3 -51.86 -10.93 -20.56
N LYS A 4 -51.95 -10.13 -19.49
CA LYS A 4 -51.74 -8.69 -19.60
C LYS A 4 -50.22 -8.49 -19.59
N GLU A 5 -49.65 -8.25 -20.76
CA GLU A 5 -48.26 -7.77 -20.88
C GLU A 5 -48.18 -6.42 -20.17
N ILE A 6 -47.32 -6.36 -19.16
CA ILE A 6 -46.85 -5.13 -18.54
C ILE A 6 -45.35 -5.14 -18.85
N GLU A 7 -44.85 -4.03 -19.41
CA GLU A 7 -43.80 -3.93 -20.43
C GLU A 7 -42.53 -4.80 -20.31
N MET A 8 -42.12 -5.36 -19.17
CA MET A 8 -41.00 -6.33 -19.12
C MET A 8 -41.14 -7.48 -18.09
N GLY A 9 -42.30 -7.63 -17.45
CA GLY A 9 -42.53 -8.60 -16.37
C GLY A 9 -43.65 -9.60 -16.68
N THR A 10 -43.34 -10.90 -16.62
CA THR A 10 -44.38 -11.94 -16.73
C THR A 10 -45.01 -12.24 -15.36
N LEU A 11 -46.31 -11.99 -15.26
CA LEU A 11 -47.12 -12.29 -14.09
C LEU A 11 -47.96 -13.55 -14.34
N ARG A 12 -47.85 -14.55 -13.46
CA ARG A 12 -48.61 -15.81 -13.54
C ARG A 12 -49.20 -16.15 -12.17
N ARG A 13 -50.42 -16.72 -12.15
CA ARG A 13 -51.05 -17.19 -10.90
C ARG A 13 -50.82 -18.70 -10.76
N ARG A 14 -50.25 -19.14 -9.64
CA ARG A 14 -49.99 -20.55 -9.31
C ARG A 14 -50.27 -20.81 -7.83
N ASN A 15 -51.07 -21.81 -7.50
CA ASN A 15 -51.41 -22.20 -6.12
C ASN A 15 -51.84 -21.01 -5.24
N ASN A 16 -52.80 -20.22 -5.72
CA ASN A 16 -53.31 -19.02 -5.06
C ASN A 16 -52.27 -17.91 -4.76
N LYS A 17 -51.04 -18.00 -5.29
CA LYS A 17 -49.99 -16.99 -5.22
C LYS A 17 -49.69 -16.40 -6.60
N TRP A 18 -49.18 -15.18 -6.61
CA TRP A 18 -48.74 -14.44 -7.78
C TRP A 18 -47.25 -14.63 -7.98
N HIS A 19 -46.87 -15.37 -9.02
CA HIS A 19 -45.49 -15.57 -9.43
C HIS A 19 -45.11 -14.53 -10.48
N VAL A 20 -44.01 -13.83 -10.23
CA VAL A 20 -43.43 -12.84 -11.13
C VAL A 20 -42.09 -13.33 -11.65
N GLN A 21 -41.87 -13.19 -12.95
CA GLN A 21 -40.56 -13.40 -13.58
C GLN A 21 -40.21 -12.23 -14.49
N ILE A 22 -39.07 -11.60 -14.23
CA ILE A 22 -38.49 -10.51 -15.04
C ILE A 22 -37.26 -11.05 -15.76
N ARG A 23 -37.20 -10.85 -17.08
CA ARG A 23 -36.08 -11.28 -17.93
C ARG A 23 -35.57 -10.09 -18.71
N ARG A 24 -34.26 -9.82 -18.62
CA ARG A 24 -33.59 -8.73 -19.34
C ARG A 24 -32.26 -9.19 -19.88
N LYS A 25 -31.92 -8.74 -21.10
CA LYS A 25 -30.61 -9.03 -21.72
C LYS A 25 -29.49 -8.49 -20.81
N HIS A 26 -28.44 -9.29 -20.58
CA HIS A 26 -27.29 -8.99 -19.72
C HIS A 26 -27.52 -8.99 -18.19
N TYR A 27 -28.73 -9.31 -17.70
CA TYR A 27 -29.01 -9.48 -16.27
C TYR A 27 -29.49 -10.91 -15.97
N PRO A 28 -29.16 -11.47 -14.79
CA PRO A 28 -29.73 -12.75 -14.38
C PRO A 28 -31.26 -12.63 -14.24
N SER A 29 -31.99 -13.68 -14.59
CA SER A 29 -33.45 -13.70 -14.46
C SER A 29 -33.84 -13.62 -12.98
N GLN A 30 -34.74 -12.69 -12.63
CA GLN A 30 -35.23 -12.52 -11.27
C GLN A 30 -36.66 -13.05 -11.16
N THR A 31 -36.89 -13.88 -10.15
CA THR A 31 -38.21 -14.48 -9.87
C THR A 31 -38.60 -14.22 -8.42
N SER A 32 -39.90 -13.99 -8.18
CA SER A 32 -40.44 -13.79 -6.83
C SER A 32 -41.91 -14.17 -6.78
N THR A 33 -42.41 -14.55 -5.60
CA THR A 33 -43.81 -14.94 -5.39
C THR A 33 -44.46 -14.07 -4.31
N PHE A 34 -45.72 -13.69 -4.52
CA PHE A 34 -46.47 -12.77 -3.66
C PHE A 34 -47.89 -13.26 -3.40
N ASN A 35 -48.44 -12.95 -2.23
CA ASN A 35 -49.83 -13.30 -1.90
C ASN A 35 -50.84 -12.31 -2.51
N ASN A 36 -50.43 -11.05 -2.76
CA ASN A 36 -51.29 -9.99 -3.28
C ASN A 36 -50.83 -9.51 -4.67
N LYS A 37 -51.78 -9.33 -5.60
CA LYS A 37 -51.55 -8.83 -6.95
C LYS A 37 -50.93 -7.42 -6.94
N LEU A 38 -51.37 -6.55 -6.04
CA LEU A 38 -50.83 -5.18 -5.91
C LEU A 38 -49.37 -5.17 -5.46
N ALA A 39 -48.97 -6.11 -4.61
CA ALA A 39 -47.59 -6.26 -4.16
C ALA A 39 -46.68 -6.76 -5.31
N ALA A 40 -47.17 -7.73 -6.08
CA ALA A 40 -46.48 -8.22 -7.28
C ALA A 40 -46.25 -7.10 -8.31
N LEU A 41 -47.26 -6.28 -8.57
CA LEU A 41 -47.16 -5.13 -9.49
C LEU A 41 -46.19 -4.05 -8.99
N ARG A 42 -46.23 -3.71 -7.70
CA ARG A 42 -45.26 -2.78 -7.09
C ARG A 42 -43.83 -3.30 -7.19
N TRP A 43 -43.63 -4.61 -6.98
CA TRP A 43 -42.31 -5.22 -7.10
C TRP A 43 -41.80 -5.22 -8.54
N ILE A 44 -42.67 -5.51 -9.53
CA ILE A 44 -42.35 -5.39 -10.96
C ILE A 44 -41.85 -3.97 -11.24
N ARG A 45 -42.67 -2.96 -10.93
CA ARG A 45 -42.35 -1.56 -11.21
C ARG A 45 -41.09 -1.08 -10.49
N ASN A 46 -40.87 -1.46 -9.23
CA ASN A 46 -39.66 -1.10 -8.50
C ASN A 46 -38.41 -1.80 -9.05
N THR A 47 -38.55 -3.02 -9.54
CA THR A 47 -37.43 -3.77 -10.13
C THR A 47 -37.11 -3.24 -11.52
N GLU A 48 -38.13 -2.92 -12.32
CA GLU A 48 -38.00 -2.20 -13.59
C GLU A 48 -37.38 -0.83 -13.39
N VAL A 49 -37.86 -0.01 -12.46
CA VAL A 49 -37.23 1.29 -12.13
C VAL A 49 -35.81 1.12 -11.61
N LYS A 50 -35.47 0.07 -10.85
CA LYS A 50 -34.07 -0.19 -10.49
C LYS A 50 -33.22 -0.61 -11.68
N LEU A 51 -33.78 -1.38 -12.61
CA LEU A 51 -33.12 -1.81 -13.84
C LEU A 51 -33.02 -0.65 -14.85
N GLU A 52 -33.98 0.25 -14.89
CA GLU A 52 -34.03 1.47 -15.67
C GLU A 52 -33.17 2.57 -15.06
N GLN A 53 -33.15 2.78 -13.75
CA GLN A 53 -32.17 3.68 -13.11
C GLN A 53 -30.76 3.16 -13.30
N ASN A 54 -30.59 1.83 -13.30
CA ASN A 54 -29.36 1.24 -13.78
C ASN A 54 -29.16 1.62 -15.26
N ASP A 55 -30.10 1.39 -16.18
CA ASP A 55 -29.92 1.61 -17.63
C ASP A 55 -29.81 3.08 -18.08
N VAL A 56 -30.67 3.97 -17.59
CA VAL A 56 -30.67 5.43 -17.74
C VAL A 56 -29.40 6.03 -17.10
N GLY A 57 -28.72 5.29 -16.21
CA GLY A 57 -27.39 5.60 -15.71
C GLY A 57 -26.22 4.82 -16.34
N LEU A 58 -26.44 3.77 -17.16
CA LEU A 58 -25.41 2.74 -17.44
C LEU A 58 -25.34 2.15 -18.85
N LEU A 59 -26.02 2.62 -19.90
CA LEU A 59 -25.82 2.04 -21.23
C LEU A 59 -24.84 2.79 -22.14
N ARG A 60 -23.59 2.69 -21.69
CA ARG A 60 -22.29 2.54 -22.41
C ARG A 60 -21.22 3.52 -21.94
N LYS A 61 -21.00 3.60 -20.61
CA LYS A 61 -19.63 3.83 -20.18
C LYS A 61 -18.92 2.50 -20.30
N ASP A 62 -18.16 2.32 -21.39
CA ASP A 62 -17.18 1.25 -21.48
C ASP A 62 -16.20 1.44 -20.32
N TYR A 63 -16.46 0.73 -19.22
CA TYR A 63 -15.61 0.78 -18.05
C TYR A 63 -14.27 0.14 -18.43
N PRO A 64 -13.16 0.88 -18.32
CA PRO A 64 -11.88 0.32 -18.68
C PRO A 64 -11.58 -0.89 -17.79
N ARG A 65 -10.79 -1.82 -18.32
CA ARG A 65 -10.25 -2.91 -17.50
C ARG A 65 -9.37 -2.33 -16.40
N LEU A 66 -9.36 -2.98 -15.24
CA LEU A 66 -8.52 -2.58 -14.11
C LEU A 66 -7.04 -2.47 -14.53
N LYS A 67 -6.57 -3.33 -15.43
CA LYS A 67 -5.23 -3.24 -16.02
C LYS A 67 -4.94 -1.87 -16.63
N SER A 68 -5.81 -1.38 -17.52
CA SER A 68 -5.64 -0.08 -18.18
C SER A 68 -5.68 1.06 -17.18
N LEU A 69 -6.52 0.92 -16.14
CA LEU A 69 -6.62 1.89 -15.06
C LEU A 69 -5.32 1.94 -14.22
N ILE A 70 -4.72 0.78 -13.93
CA ILE A 70 -3.42 0.69 -13.25
C ILE A 70 -2.32 1.33 -14.09
N GLU A 71 -2.28 1.07 -15.40
CA GLU A 71 -1.30 1.68 -16.31
C GLU A 71 -1.42 3.21 -16.34
N ARG A 72 -2.66 3.72 -16.44
CA ARG A 72 -2.93 5.16 -16.31
C ARG A 72 -2.44 5.71 -14.98
N TYR A 73 -2.73 5.03 -13.87
CA TYR A 73 -2.30 5.44 -12.53
C TYR A 73 -0.78 5.50 -12.40
N ILE A 74 -0.06 4.51 -12.92
CA ILE A 74 1.40 4.46 -12.91
C ILE A 74 1.97 5.72 -13.57
N ASN A 75 1.43 6.08 -14.74
CA ASN A 75 1.95 7.16 -15.58
C ASN A 75 1.53 8.56 -15.14
N THR A 76 0.41 8.70 -14.42
CA THR A 76 -0.16 10.02 -14.07
C THR A 76 0.02 10.39 -12.59
N VAL A 77 -0.14 9.41 -11.69
CA VAL A 77 -0.18 9.61 -10.24
C VAL A 77 1.08 9.06 -9.58
N SER A 78 1.37 7.78 -9.81
CA SER A 78 2.49 7.10 -9.14
C SER A 78 3.83 7.72 -9.50
N VAL A 79 4.01 8.19 -10.74
CA VAL A 79 5.24 8.88 -11.19
C VAL A 79 5.61 10.11 -10.34
N LYS A 80 4.61 10.78 -9.74
CA LYS A 80 4.81 11.95 -8.90
C LYS A 80 5.23 11.58 -7.47
N LYS A 81 5.16 10.30 -7.09
CA LYS A 81 5.44 9.80 -5.73
C LYS A 81 6.90 9.37 -5.60
N ARG A 82 7.52 9.68 -4.46
CA ARG A 82 8.90 9.24 -4.13
C ARG A 82 9.06 7.72 -4.15
N GLY A 83 7.98 7.00 -3.80
CA GLY A 83 7.92 5.54 -3.81
C GLY A 83 7.60 4.91 -5.16
N TYR A 84 7.63 5.68 -6.26
CA TYR A 84 7.22 5.26 -7.62
C TYR A 84 7.79 3.91 -8.03
N THR A 85 9.10 3.69 -7.87
CA THR A 85 9.76 2.46 -8.32
C THR A 85 9.20 1.21 -7.63
N ALA A 86 9.06 1.27 -6.31
CA ALA A 86 8.49 0.19 -5.52
C ALA A 86 6.99 0.02 -5.78
N GLU A 87 6.23 1.12 -5.84
CA GLU A 87 4.79 1.08 -6.15
C GLU A 87 4.52 0.50 -7.54
N LYS A 88 5.29 0.92 -8.55
CA LYS A 88 5.25 0.38 -9.91
C LYS A 88 5.51 -1.12 -9.94
N TYR A 89 6.45 -1.62 -9.14
CA TYR A 89 6.70 -3.06 -9.05
C TYR A 89 5.47 -3.82 -8.53
N HIS A 90 4.87 -3.35 -7.43
CA HIS A 90 3.64 -3.94 -6.89
C HIS A 90 2.47 -3.88 -7.88
N LEU A 91 2.27 -2.74 -8.54
CA LEU A 91 1.23 -2.56 -9.54
C LEU A 91 1.43 -3.44 -10.79
N LYS A 92 2.67 -3.58 -11.27
CA LYS A 92 2.99 -4.53 -12.33
C LYS A 92 2.72 -5.97 -11.90
N SER A 93 2.97 -6.31 -10.64
CA SER A 93 2.59 -7.61 -10.09
C SER A 93 1.08 -7.80 -10.09
N LEU A 94 0.32 -6.78 -9.67
CA LEU A 94 -1.14 -6.78 -9.67
C LEU A 94 -1.73 -7.02 -11.07
N ILE A 95 -1.17 -6.38 -12.11
CA ILE A 95 -1.60 -6.54 -13.52
C ILE A 95 -1.59 -8.00 -13.99
N ARG A 96 -0.70 -8.84 -13.45
CA ARG A 96 -0.58 -10.26 -13.84
C ARG A 96 -1.72 -11.14 -13.31
N ASN A 97 -2.48 -10.66 -12.33
CA ASN A 97 -3.54 -11.44 -11.69
C ASN A 97 -4.87 -11.34 -12.45
N LYS A 98 -5.76 -12.32 -12.23
CA LYS A 98 -7.07 -12.42 -12.89
C LYS A 98 -7.93 -11.17 -12.68
N ILE A 99 -7.88 -10.58 -11.48
CA ILE A 99 -8.64 -9.38 -11.12
C ILE A 99 -8.34 -8.18 -12.03
N ALA A 100 -7.12 -8.06 -12.56
CA ALA A 100 -6.73 -6.96 -13.44
C ALA A 100 -7.40 -7.02 -14.82
N ARG A 101 -7.91 -8.19 -15.24
CA ARG A 101 -8.61 -8.37 -16.52
C ARG A 101 -10.06 -7.91 -16.46
N LEU A 102 -10.61 -7.77 -15.25
CA LEU A 102 -12.00 -7.36 -15.05
C LEU A 102 -12.19 -5.87 -15.34
N PRO A 103 -13.32 -5.47 -15.95
CA PRO A 103 -13.81 -4.10 -15.93
C PRO A 103 -13.91 -3.55 -14.51
N ILE A 104 -13.59 -2.27 -14.31
CA ILE A 104 -13.50 -1.66 -12.96
C ILE A 104 -14.82 -1.69 -12.18
N ASN A 105 -15.96 -1.70 -12.85
CA ASN A 105 -17.29 -1.84 -12.25
C ASN A 105 -17.58 -3.27 -11.75
N LEU A 106 -16.88 -4.27 -12.26
CA LEU A 106 -17.01 -5.68 -11.85
C LEU A 106 -16.01 -6.08 -10.77
N VAL A 107 -15.11 -5.18 -10.37
CA VAL A 107 -14.19 -5.39 -9.24
C VAL A 107 -14.95 -5.15 -7.94
N THR A 108 -15.66 -6.18 -7.48
CA THR A 108 -16.41 -6.14 -6.21
C THR A 108 -15.51 -6.40 -5.00
N SER A 109 -16.01 -6.10 -3.80
CA SER A 109 -15.34 -6.43 -2.54
C SER A 109 -15.05 -7.93 -2.41
N GLN A 110 -15.97 -8.78 -2.87
CA GLN A 110 -15.81 -10.24 -2.90
C GLN A 110 -14.63 -10.65 -3.80
N ARG A 111 -14.54 -10.14 -5.03
CA ARG A 111 -13.43 -10.46 -5.94
C ARG A 111 -12.09 -9.99 -5.40
N LEU A 112 -12.08 -8.87 -4.69
CA LEU A 112 -10.87 -8.36 -4.08
C LEU A 112 -10.49 -9.13 -2.79
N ALA A 113 -11.46 -9.73 -2.08
CA ALA A 113 -11.21 -10.68 -1.00
C ALA A 113 -10.62 -12.00 -1.54
N GLU A 114 -11.16 -12.55 -2.62
CA GLU A 114 -10.58 -13.71 -3.32
C GLU A 114 -9.11 -13.45 -3.70
N TYR A 115 -8.84 -12.27 -4.28
CA TYR A 115 -7.47 -11.85 -4.58
C TYR A 115 -6.59 -11.73 -3.33
N ARG A 116 -7.11 -11.16 -2.24
CA ARG A 116 -6.37 -11.05 -0.96
C ARG A 116 -5.95 -12.42 -0.47
N ASP A 117 -6.88 -13.38 -0.47
CA ASP A 117 -6.65 -14.72 0.08
C ASP A 117 -5.64 -15.49 -0.80
N GLU A 118 -5.77 -15.45 -2.13
CA GLU A 118 -4.78 -16.02 -3.06
C GLU A 118 -3.37 -15.41 -2.90
N ARG A 119 -3.28 -14.15 -2.45
CA ARG A 119 -2.02 -13.45 -2.22
C ARG A 119 -1.45 -13.70 -0.84
N ALA A 120 -2.28 -13.91 0.18
CA ALA A 120 -1.85 -14.18 1.54
C ALA A 120 -0.94 -15.42 1.61
N ASP A 121 -1.18 -16.43 0.77
CA ASP A 121 -0.35 -17.63 0.69
C ASP A 121 1.03 -17.39 0.05
N LYS A 122 1.21 -16.27 -0.67
CA LYS A 122 2.40 -16.01 -1.50
C LYS A 122 3.26 -14.87 -1.00
N VAL A 123 2.73 -13.99 -0.16
CA VAL A 123 3.45 -12.81 0.32
C VAL A 123 3.20 -12.53 1.78
N GLU A 124 4.19 -11.89 2.41
CA GLU A 124 4.10 -11.39 3.76
C GLU A 124 2.90 -10.44 3.96
N PRO A 125 2.23 -10.47 5.12
CA PRO A 125 1.08 -9.61 5.44
C PRO A 125 1.35 -8.12 5.21
N SER A 126 2.58 -7.66 5.49
CA SER A 126 3.01 -6.28 5.27
C SER A 126 3.04 -5.88 3.78
N THR A 127 3.41 -6.82 2.91
CA THR A 127 3.42 -6.63 1.45
C THR A 127 1.99 -6.59 0.92
N LEU A 128 1.14 -7.52 1.38
CA LEU A 128 -0.26 -7.56 1.01
C LEU A 128 -1.00 -6.28 1.45
N LEU A 129 -0.75 -5.79 2.67
CA LEU A 129 -1.30 -4.53 3.14
C LEU A 129 -0.90 -3.36 2.24
N ARG A 130 0.36 -3.31 1.81
CA ARG A 130 0.84 -2.28 0.89
C ARG A 130 0.14 -2.34 -0.47
N GLU A 131 -0.01 -3.54 -1.04
CA GLU A 131 -0.76 -3.76 -2.28
C GLU A 131 -2.20 -3.27 -2.15
N LEU A 132 -2.90 -3.65 -1.08
CA LEU A 132 -4.28 -3.22 -0.82
C LEU A 132 -4.41 -1.70 -0.63
N ASN A 133 -3.47 -1.05 0.06
CA ASN A 133 -3.48 0.41 0.22
C ASN A 133 -3.29 1.14 -1.12
N ILE A 134 -2.46 0.61 -2.02
CA ILE A 134 -2.28 1.15 -3.38
C ILE A 134 -3.59 1.01 -4.17
N ILE A 135 -4.22 -0.16 -4.13
CA ILE A 135 -5.50 -0.42 -4.80
C ILE A 135 -6.58 0.53 -4.26
N GLN A 136 -6.66 0.70 -2.93
CA GLN A 136 -7.62 1.61 -2.30
C GLN A 136 -7.47 3.04 -2.82
N HIS A 137 -6.23 3.53 -2.91
CA HIS A 137 -5.96 4.88 -3.41
C HIS A 137 -6.21 5.01 -4.92
N LEU A 138 -5.88 3.99 -5.72
CA LEU A 138 -6.23 3.90 -7.13
C LEU A 138 -7.74 4.09 -7.36
N PHE A 139 -8.58 3.35 -6.64
CA PHE A 139 -10.03 3.48 -6.74
C PHE A 139 -10.54 4.84 -6.26
N ASN A 140 -9.93 5.42 -5.22
CA ASN A 140 -10.29 6.76 -4.77
C ASN A 140 -10.02 7.83 -5.84
N ILE A 141 -8.90 7.75 -6.55
CA ILE A 141 -8.59 8.65 -7.67
C ILE A 141 -9.52 8.40 -8.86
N ALA A 142 -9.80 7.13 -9.17
CA ALA A 142 -10.72 6.78 -10.24
C ALA A 142 -12.12 7.39 -10.03
N ILE A 143 -12.59 7.41 -8.80
CA ILE A 143 -13.88 8.01 -8.43
C ILE A 143 -13.80 9.54 -8.42
N LYS A 144 -12.81 10.11 -7.72
CA LYS A 144 -12.75 11.55 -7.47
C LYS A 144 -12.24 12.38 -8.65
N GLU A 145 -11.21 11.90 -9.33
CA GLU A 145 -10.51 12.67 -10.37
C GLU A 145 -10.88 12.20 -11.79
N TRP A 146 -11.14 10.91 -11.97
CA TRP A 146 -11.46 10.36 -13.30
C TRP A 146 -12.95 10.17 -13.55
N GLY A 147 -13.81 10.52 -12.59
CA GLY A 147 -15.26 10.59 -12.78
C GLY A 147 -15.94 9.24 -13.03
N PHE A 148 -15.33 8.13 -12.61
CA PHE A 148 -15.96 6.81 -12.70
C PHE A 148 -17.02 6.67 -11.61
N ALA A 149 -18.26 6.43 -12.01
CA ALA A 149 -19.40 6.19 -11.13
C ALA A 149 -19.37 4.77 -10.55
N ILE A 150 -18.37 4.49 -9.69
CA ILE A 150 -18.17 3.20 -9.04
C ILE A 150 -17.99 3.39 -7.53
N ASN A 151 -18.25 2.35 -6.76
CA ASN A 151 -17.92 2.31 -5.34
C ASN A 151 -16.50 1.75 -5.14
N ASN A 152 -15.80 2.22 -4.10
CA ASN A 152 -14.47 1.70 -3.78
C ASN A 152 -14.60 0.31 -3.11
N PRO A 153 -14.15 -0.79 -3.75
CA PRO A 153 -14.30 -2.14 -3.21
C PRO A 153 -13.44 -2.39 -1.97
N CYS A 154 -12.38 -1.58 -1.75
CA CYS A 154 -11.47 -1.74 -0.63
C CYS A 154 -12.04 -1.25 0.71
N LYS A 155 -13.15 -0.50 0.72
CA LYS A 155 -13.68 0.07 1.98
C LYS A 155 -14.17 -0.98 2.97
N MET A 156 -14.67 -2.11 2.48
CA MET A 156 -15.28 -3.16 3.31
C MET A 156 -14.36 -4.38 3.52
N ILE A 157 -13.10 -4.32 3.08
CA ILE A 157 -12.20 -5.47 3.15
C ILE A 157 -11.38 -5.42 4.43
N ALA A 158 -11.41 -6.52 5.18
CA ALA A 158 -10.54 -6.72 6.32
C ALA A 158 -9.08 -6.75 5.85
N LYS A 159 -8.27 -5.87 6.45
CA LYS A 159 -6.83 -5.80 6.21
C LYS A 159 -6.13 -6.99 6.86
N PRO A 160 -4.98 -7.44 6.33
CA PRO A 160 -4.22 -8.52 6.95
C PRO A 160 -3.82 -8.17 8.39
N ASN A 161 -4.12 -9.06 9.33
CA ASN A 161 -3.68 -8.97 10.71
C ASN A 161 -2.30 -9.62 10.89
N GLY A 162 -1.64 -9.38 12.03
CA GLY A 162 -0.38 -10.08 12.36
C GLY A 162 0.90 -9.41 11.85
N ILE A 163 0.86 -8.12 11.49
CA ILE A 163 2.09 -7.34 11.26
C ILE A 163 2.78 -7.14 12.60
N LYS A 164 3.64 -8.09 12.99
CA LYS A 164 4.44 -7.99 14.20
C LYS A 164 5.46 -6.86 14.01
N LYS A 165 5.48 -5.92 14.96
CA LYS A 165 6.59 -4.98 15.06
C LYS A 165 7.83 -5.77 15.45
N ARG A 166 8.95 -5.46 14.82
CA ARG A 166 10.22 -6.13 15.07
C ARG A 166 10.85 -5.54 16.32
N GLU A 167 11.07 -6.37 17.33
CA GLU A 167 11.75 -5.99 18.57
C GLU A 167 13.14 -6.60 18.58
N ARG A 168 14.10 -5.92 17.93
CA ARG A 168 15.49 -6.34 17.87
C ARG A 168 16.39 -5.24 18.41
N ARG A 169 17.07 -5.52 19.52
CA ARG A 169 18.10 -4.67 20.14
C ARG A 169 19.49 -5.13 19.69
N LEU A 170 20.44 -4.21 19.54
CA LEU A 170 21.83 -4.52 19.20
C LEU A 170 22.61 -4.90 20.47
N SER A 171 23.26 -6.07 20.48
CA SER A 171 24.07 -6.47 21.65
C SER A 171 25.42 -5.72 21.68
N ASN A 172 26.06 -5.70 22.85
CA ASN A 172 27.38 -5.07 22.99
C ASN A 172 28.48 -5.79 22.19
N GLU A 173 28.39 -7.12 22.07
CA GLU A 173 29.30 -7.94 21.25
C GLU A 173 29.14 -7.60 19.77
N GLU A 174 27.89 -7.52 19.28
CA GLU A 174 27.58 -7.12 17.91
C GLU A 174 28.05 -5.69 17.64
N TYR A 175 27.83 -4.77 18.58
CA TYR A 175 28.33 -3.40 18.48
C TYR A 175 29.85 -3.37 18.34
N ASN A 176 30.57 -4.09 19.20
CA ASN A 176 32.02 -4.16 19.16
C ASN A 176 32.51 -4.74 17.83
N PHE A 177 31.87 -5.79 17.30
CA PHE A 177 32.20 -6.35 16.00
C PHE A 177 31.95 -5.35 14.85
N LEU A 178 30.77 -4.74 14.82
CA LEU A 178 30.33 -3.85 13.73
C LEU A 178 31.11 -2.53 13.68
N VAL A 179 31.44 -1.97 14.85
CA VAL A 179 32.10 -0.66 14.94
C VAL A 179 33.60 -0.80 15.18
N LYS A 180 34.02 -1.58 16.19
CA LYS A 180 35.45 -1.70 16.54
C LYS A 180 36.20 -2.73 15.69
N GLY A 181 35.54 -3.82 15.27
CA GLY A 181 36.15 -4.89 14.48
C GLY A 181 36.20 -4.65 12.96
N ASN A 182 35.50 -3.64 12.45
CA ASN A 182 35.34 -3.38 11.02
C ASN A 182 36.41 -2.42 10.45
N TYR A 183 37.68 -2.78 10.58
CA TYR A 183 38.81 -1.97 10.09
C TYR A 183 38.88 -1.76 8.56
N PRO A 184 38.60 -2.75 7.69
CA PRO A 184 38.80 -2.56 6.25
C PRO A 184 37.74 -1.66 5.58
N GLN A 185 36.64 -1.33 6.26
CA GLN A 185 35.55 -0.51 5.69
C GLN A 185 35.24 0.71 6.56
N GLN A 186 36.19 1.65 6.62
CA GLN A 186 36.07 2.91 7.38
C GLN A 186 34.75 3.63 7.11
N THR A 187 34.38 3.80 5.83
CA THR A 187 33.15 4.50 5.43
C THR A 187 31.90 3.84 6.00
N LEU A 188 31.80 2.50 5.90
CA LEU A 188 30.65 1.77 6.44
C LEU A 188 30.61 1.87 7.97
N ARG A 189 31.76 1.73 8.64
CA ARG A 189 31.88 1.89 10.09
C ARG A 189 31.36 3.26 10.54
N ASN A 190 31.78 4.33 9.88
CA ASN A 190 31.36 5.69 10.19
C ASN A 190 29.85 5.87 10.01
N ILE A 191 29.28 5.29 8.95
CA ILE A 191 27.82 5.28 8.71
C ILE A 191 27.07 4.53 9.81
N ILE A 192 27.58 3.37 10.26
CA ILE A 192 26.99 2.57 11.35
C ILE A 192 27.04 3.35 12.67
N GLU A 193 28.21 3.90 13.00
CA GLU A 193 28.44 4.63 14.25
C GLU A 193 27.55 5.88 14.31
N LEU A 194 27.47 6.65 13.22
CA LEU A 194 26.53 7.79 13.13
C LEU A 194 25.07 7.37 13.29
N ALA A 195 24.65 6.23 12.74
CA ALA A 195 23.27 5.76 12.89
C ALA A 195 22.91 5.49 14.36
N ILE A 196 23.87 5.02 15.15
CA ILE A 196 23.70 4.73 16.59
C ILE A 196 23.77 6.02 17.41
N GLU A 197 24.64 6.96 17.04
CA GLU A 197 24.85 8.21 17.77
C GLU A 197 23.77 9.28 17.52
N THR A 198 23.04 9.20 16.41
CA THR A 198 22.10 10.28 15.99
C THR A 198 20.66 9.81 15.80
N ALA A 199 20.43 8.49 15.85
CA ALA A 199 19.16 7.86 15.47
C ALA A 199 18.65 8.24 14.06
N MET A 200 19.48 8.81 13.16
CA MET A 200 19.03 9.27 11.85
C MET A 200 18.63 8.12 10.92
N ARG A 201 17.78 8.41 9.93
CA ARG A 201 17.48 7.43 8.87
C ARG A 201 18.71 7.28 7.97
N ARG A 202 18.98 6.09 7.46
CA ARG A 202 20.09 5.82 6.50
C ARG A 202 20.14 6.84 5.36
N GLY A 203 18.99 7.17 4.77
CA GLY A 203 18.92 8.14 3.68
C GLY A 203 19.24 9.57 4.11
N GLU A 204 18.99 9.94 5.37
CA GLU A 204 19.38 11.24 5.92
C GLU A 204 20.90 11.25 6.13
N ILE A 205 21.48 10.19 6.73
CA ILE A 205 22.93 10.05 6.97
C ILE A 205 23.73 10.18 5.67
N LEU A 206 23.31 9.45 4.62
CA LEU A 206 24.01 9.43 3.34
C LEU A 206 23.96 10.76 2.58
N ASN A 207 23.00 11.63 2.89
CA ASN A 207 22.84 12.93 2.23
C ASN A 207 23.32 14.09 3.12
N ILE A 208 24.04 13.81 4.21
CA ILE A 208 24.69 14.87 4.99
C ILE A 208 25.74 15.55 4.11
N LYS A 209 25.77 16.88 4.18
CA LYS A 209 26.77 17.72 3.53
C LYS A 209 27.50 18.55 4.59
N PRO A 210 28.73 19.00 4.31
CA PRO A 210 29.46 19.88 5.23
C PRO A 210 28.67 21.14 5.61
N GLU A 211 27.94 21.74 4.66
CA GLU A 211 27.12 22.95 4.85
C GLU A 211 25.97 22.79 5.88
N HIS A 212 25.59 21.55 6.20
CA HIS A 212 24.55 21.27 7.19
C HIS A 212 25.05 21.31 8.64
N ILE A 213 26.37 21.28 8.84
CA ILE A 213 26.99 21.20 10.17
C ILE A 213 27.23 22.63 10.68
N LYS A 214 26.67 22.96 11.83
CA LYS A 214 26.83 24.27 12.47
C LYS A 214 27.19 24.07 13.94
N GLY A 215 28.47 24.27 14.27
CA GLY A 215 29.01 23.97 15.59
C GLY A 215 28.73 22.51 15.98
N GLN A 216 28.03 22.30 17.09
CA GLN A 216 27.66 20.96 17.58
C GLN A 216 26.25 20.52 17.15
N THR A 217 25.73 21.08 16.06
CA THR A 217 24.40 20.75 15.56
C THR A 217 24.42 20.38 14.08
N LEU A 218 23.51 19.51 13.68
CA LEU A 218 23.30 19.12 12.28
C LEU A 218 21.90 19.50 11.84
N LEU A 219 21.81 20.34 10.81
CA LEU A 219 20.57 20.64 10.12
C LEU A 219 20.22 19.50 9.16
N ILE A 220 19.04 18.91 9.32
CA ILE A 220 18.50 17.95 8.36
C ILE A 220 17.54 18.73 7.45
N PRO A 221 17.95 19.06 6.21
CA PRO A 221 17.13 19.87 5.33
C PRO A 221 15.83 19.15 4.96
N ILE A 222 14.79 19.94 4.67
CA ILE A 222 13.45 19.46 4.29
C ILE A 222 13.57 18.32 3.29
N THR A 223 13.07 17.15 3.67
CA THR A 223 12.57 16.21 2.68
C THR A 223 11.12 16.61 2.41
N LYS A 224 10.69 16.58 1.14
CA LYS A 224 9.40 17.09 0.62
C LYS A 224 8.09 16.79 1.42
N ASN A 225 8.13 15.96 2.47
CA ASN A 225 7.00 15.60 3.35
C ASN A 225 7.34 15.68 4.86
N GLY A 226 8.32 16.46 5.29
CA GLY A 226 8.64 16.60 6.71
C GLY A 226 9.38 17.90 7.02
N ASP A 227 9.23 18.35 8.26
CA ASP A 227 9.81 19.60 8.73
C ASP A 227 11.34 19.51 8.77
N GLU A 228 11.99 20.63 8.49
CA GLU A 228 13.39 20.78 8.83
C GLU A 228 13.56 20.58 10.33
N ARG A 229 14.65 19.92 10.70
CA ARG A 229 14.98 19.75 12.10
C ARG A 229 16.47 19.83 12.29
N THR A 230 16.84 20.41 13.40
CA THR A 230 18.22 20.44 13.87
C THR A 230 18.36 19.36 14.93
N ILE A 231 19.40 18.53 14.81
CA ILE A 231 19.74 17.55 15.85
C ILE A 231 21.04 17.95 16.54
N PRO A 232 21.15 17.79 17.86
CA PRO A 232 22.44 17.91 18.55
C PRO A 232 23.34 16.73 18.16
N LEU A 233 24.63 16.99 17.99
CA LEU A 233 25.64 15.98 17.71
C LEU A 233 26.44 15.68 18.98
N THR A 234 26.68 14.40 19.24
CA THR A 234 27.68 14.02 20.25
C THR A 234 29.08 14.42 19.76
N LYS A 235 30.04 14.60 20.66
CA LYS A 235 31.45 14.87 20.29
C LYS A 235 31.98 13.82 19.31
N ARG A 236 31.55 12.57 19.48
CA ARG A 236 31.93 11.46 18.60
C ARG A 236 31.29 11.57 17.21
N ALA A 237 30.00 11.88 17.14
CA ALA A 237 29.32 12.10 15.87
C ALA A 237 29.94 13.28 15.08
N LEU A 238 30.23 14.39 15.78
CA LEU A 238 30.89 15.55 15.18
C LEU A 238 32.27 15.19 14.63
N TYR A 239 33.11 14.51 15.44
CA TYR A 239 34.42 14.02 14.99
C TYR A 239 34.33 13.17 13.72
N ILE A 240 33.37 12.25 13.63
CA ILE A 240 33.19 11.42 12.43
C ILE A 240 32.84 12.28 11.23
N LEU A 241 31.91 13.24 11.38
CA LEU A 241 31.49 14.09 10.27
C LEU A 241 32.60 15.02 9.78
N GLU A 242 33.45 15.54 10.67
CA GLU A 242 34.59 16.41 10.32
C GLU A 242 35.73 15.65 9.64
N ASN A 243 35.91 14.36 9.96
CA ASN A 243 37.04 13.54 9.49
C ASN A 243 36.64 12.56 8.37
N THR A 244 35.52 12.80 7.68
CA THR A 244 35.06 11.95 6.58
C THR A 244 34.66 12.75 5.35
N GLN A 245 34.73 12.10 4.19
CA GLN A 245 34.20 12.68 2.97
C GLN A 245 32.67 12.71 3.02
N LEU A 246 32.09 13.91 2.87
CA LEU A 246 30.66 14.17 2.83
C LEU A 246 30.26 14.82 1.48
N PRO A 247 29.12 14.43 0.86
CA PRO A 247 28.28 13.28 1.21
C PRO A 247 29.03 11.96 1.16
N PHE A 248 28.58 10.98 1.96
CA PHE A 248 29.22 9.67 2.00
C PHE A 248 29.29 9.07 0.58
N PRO A 249 30.45 8.56 0.14
CA PRO A 249 30.64 8.02 -1.20
C PRO A 249 30.04 6.60 -1.34
N MET A 250 28.82 6.38 -0.83
CA MET A 250 28.11 5.12 -0.87
C MET A 250 26.63 5.35 -1.17
N SER A 251 26.12 4.66 -2.19
CA SER A 251 24.68 4.62 -2.43
C SER A 251 23.95 3.83 -1.33
N ALA A 252 22.65 4.09 -1.16
CA ALA A 252 21.84 3.36 -0.19
C ALA A 252 21.83 1.83 -0.44
N ASN A 253 21.95 1.41 -1.71
CA ASN A 253 22.08 -0.01 -2.05
C ASN A 253 23.48 -0.55 -1.72
N ALA A 254 24.54 0.24 -1.97
CA ALA A 254 25.90 -0.14 -1.58
C ALA A 254 26.02 -0.36 -0.06
N VAL A 255 25.45 0.55 0.76
CA VAL A 255 25.39 0.37 2.21
C VAL A 255 24.63 -0.90 2.59
N ARG A 256 23.49 -1.20 1.95
CA ARG A 256 22.72 -2.42 2.20
C ARG A 256 23.57 -3.68 1.93
N LEU A 257 24.21 -3.74 0.78
CA LEU A 257 25.03 -4.89 0.39
C LEU A 257 26.25 -5.05 1.30
N ALA A 258 26.93 -3.95 1.64
CA ALA A 258 28.07 -3.97 2.55
C ALA A 258 27.66 -4.38 3.97
N TRP A 259 26.52 -3.88 4.46
CA TRP A 259 25.91 -4.29 5.72
C TRP A 259 25.59 -5.80 5.75
N ASP A 260 24.97 -6.32 4.70
CA ASP A 260 24.64 -7.75 4.63
C ASP A 260 25.90 -8.63 4.58
N LYS A 261 26.96 -8.20 3.88
CA LYS A 261 28.26 -8.87 3.90
C LYS A 261 28.91 -8.84 5.30
N LEU A 262 28.89 -7.69 5.96
CA LEU A 262 29.48 -7.53 7.29
C LEU A 262 28.78 -8.40 8.33
N LYS A 263 27.44 -8.43 8.35
CA LYS A 263 26.69 -9.32 9.24
C LYS A 263 27.00 -10.79 9.01
N LYS A 264 27.10 -11.22 7.76
CA LYS A 264 27.48 -12.60 7.43
C LYS A 264 28.85 -12.97 7.99
N LYS A 265 29.82 -12.05 7.92
CA LYS A 265 31.16 -12.25 8.50
C LYS A 265 31.12 -12.39 10.03
N GLY A 266 30.21 -11.66 10.70
CA GLY A 266 30.06 -11.70 12.15
C GLY A 266 29.03 -12.70 12.67
N ASN A 267 28.48 -13.57 11.82
CA ASN A 267 27.35 -14.46 12.14
C ASN A 267 26.16 -13.74 12.81
N ILE A 268 25.95 -12.46 12.48
CA ILE A 268 24.87 -11.64 13.05
C ILE A 268 23.59 -11.95 12.31
N THR A 269 22.69 -12.66 13.00
CA THR A 269 21.40 -13.04 12.45
C THR A 269 20.34 -12.00 12.79
N ASN A 270 19.38 -11.87 11.87
CA ASN A 270 18.17 -11.08 12.09
C ASN A 270 18.45 -9.68 12.66
N LEU A 271 19.38 -8.93 12.06
CA LEU A 271 19.62 -7.50 12.32
C LEU A 271 19.58 -6.71 11.01
N HIS A 272 18.77 -5.66 10.93
CA HIS A 272 18.69 -4.76 9.78
C HIS A 272 19.39 -3.45 10.10
N PHE A 273 19.90 -2.77 9.08
CA PHE A 273 20.53 -1.45 9.29
C PHE A 273 19.55 -0.45 9.94
N HIS A 274 18.25 -0.57 9.64
CA HIS A 274 17.23 0.29 10.25
C HIS A 274 17.04 0.03 11.76
N ASP A 275 17.37 -1.18 12.25
CA ASP A 275 17.27 -1.49 13.67
C ASP A 275 18.25 -0.65 14.50
N LEU A 276 19.35 -0.15 13.90
CA LEU A 276 20.29 0.76 14.56
C LEU A 276 19.63 2.07 15.00
N ARG A 277 18.65 2.56 14.23
CA ARG A 277 17.86 3.73 14.63
C ARG A 277 17.00 3.42 15.85
N HIS A 278 16.36 2.24 15.87
CA HIS A 278 15.56 1.83 17.02
C HIS A 278 16.42 1.66 18.26
N GLU A 279 17.59 1.04 18.11
CA GLU A 279 18.60 0.93 19.17
C GLU A 279 19.00 2.31 19.70
N ALA A 280 19.33 3.26 18.82
CA ALA A 280 19.71 4.62 19.21
C ALA A 280 18.61 5.30 20.04
N ILE A 281 17.35 5.22 19.57
CA ILE A 281 16.20 5.77 20.30
C ILE A 281 16.06 5.12 21.67
N SER A 282 16.19 3.80 21.76
CA SER A 282 16.11 3.11 23.05
C SER A 282 17.26 3.50 23.99
N ARG A 283 18.49 3.67 23.48
CA ARG A 283 19.62 4.17 24.27
C ARG A 283 19.43 5.59 24.76
N PHE A 284 18.80 6.46 23.96
CA PHE A 284 18.47 7.82 24.38
C PHE A 284 17.45 7.81 25.51
N PHE A 285 16.39 7.01 25.36
CA PHE A 285 15.39 6.83 26.41
C PHE A 285 16.00 6.29 27.71
N GLU A 286 16.87 5.27 27.63
CA GLU A 286 17.61 4.72 28.79
C GLU A 286 18.52 5.76 29.46
N LYS A 287 18.98 6.78 28.71
CA LYS A 287 19.78 7.90 29.23
C LYS A 287 18.93 9.08 29.71
N GLY A 288 17.60 9.01 29.62
CA GLY A 288 16.68 10.08 30.00
C GLY A 288 16.63 11.25 29.01
N LEU A 289 16.95 11.01 27.74
CA LEU A 289 16.91 11.98 26.64
C LEU A 289 15.66 11.84 25.76
#